data_AF-A0A7S2FH96-F1
#
_entry.id   AF-A0A7S2FH96-F1
#
_cell.length_a   1.000
_cell.length_b   1.000
_cell.length_c   1.000
_cell.angle_alpha   90.00
_cell.angle_beta   90.00
_cell.angle_gamma   90.00
#
_symmetry.space_group_name_H-M   'P 1'
#
loop_
_entity.id
_entity.type
_entity.pdbx_description
1 polymer ?
#
loop_
_entity_poly.entity_id
_entity_poly.type
_entity_poly.pdbx_seq_one_letter_code
_entity_poly.pdbx_strand_id
1 'polypeptide(L)'
;AAYDGHWLRDSDGLYVGEIRSGLLKWSNDALSASGQADFMSTKVTVVESGDLAMHLEGTRHVGHLADNKLVWSDGEVWRRAEANSLPERTSIFTHVGNDSYEVWWLQGSQSNEESSWKHCSGGHWAAHMQNDPLCICRSREGTRAGMLVLPSGLIRRVQ
;
A
#
# COMPACT_ATOMS: atom_id res chain seq x y z
N ALA A 1 9.45 -19.86 4.47
CA ALA A 1 9.13 -20.08 5.89
C ALA A 1 7.61 -20.11 6.09
N ALA A 2 7.09 -20.73 7.15
CA ALA A 2 5.64 -20.90 7.37
C ALA A 2 4.82 -19.60 7.39
N TYR A 3 5.48 -18.47 7.67
CA TYR A 3 4.88 -17.13 7.74
C TYR A 3 5.09 -16.28 6.49
N ASP A 4 5.94 -16.71 5.56
CA ASP A 4 6.28 -15.89 4.37
C ASP A 4 5.06 -15.77 3.46
N GLY A 5 4.72 -14.56 3.05
CA GLY A 5 3.59 -14.28 2.16
C GLY A 5 3.02 -12.89 2.37
N HIS A 6 1.95 -12.64 1.63
CA HIS A 6 1.18 -11.41 1.71
C HIS A 6 0.02 -11.57 2.69
N TRP A 7 -0.21 -10.55 3.50
CA TRP A 7 -1.17 -10.59 4.60
C TRP A 7 -2.19 -9.46 4.47
N LEU A 8 -3.45 -9.84 4.66
CA LEU A 8 -4.61 -8.97 4.67
C LEU A 8 -5.22 -9.02 6.07
N ARG A 9 -5.71 -7.90 6.59
CA ARG A 9 -6.48 -7.88 7.82
C ARG A 9 -7.81 -8.61 7.59
N ASP A 10 -8.17 -9.53 8.47
CA ASP A 10 -9.32 -10.42 8.27
C ASP A 10 -10.65 -9.66 8.33
N SER A 11 -10.74 -8.61 9.16
CA SER A 11 -11.96 -7.86 9.41
C SER A 11 -12.45 -7.03 8.23
N ASP A 12 -11.54 -6.46 7.44
CA ASP A 12 -11.89 -5.56 6.33
C ASP A 12 -11.14 -5.85 5.02
N GLY A 13 -10.25 -6.84 5.00
CA GLY A 13 -9.48 -7.20 3.83
C GLY A 13 -8.38 -6.20 3.48
N LEU A 14 -8.08 -5.22 4.34
CA LEU A 14 -7.05 -4.22 4.06
C LEU A 14 -5.66 -4.88 4.00
N TYR A 15 -4.87 -4.53 3.00
CA TYR A 15 -3.51 -5.06 2.85
C TYR A 15 -2.59 -4.53 3.95
N VAL A 16 -2.12 -5.43 4.79
CA VAL A 16 -1.25 -5.12 5.92
C VAL A 16 0.20 -5.02 5.46
N GLY A 17 0.65 -6.01 4.70
CA GLY A 17 2.05 -6.09 4.30
C GLY A 17 2.49 -7.47 3.81
N GLU A 18 3.79 -7.58 3.63
CA GLU A 18 4.45 -8.81 3.19
C GLU A 18 5.46 -9.26 4.25
N ILE A 19 5.37 -10.53 4.65
CA ILE A 19 6.41 -11.17 5.45
C ILE A 19 7.32 -11.94 4.49
N ARG A 20 8.62 -11.66 4.52
CA ARG A 20 9.61 -12.42 3.76
C ARG A 20 10.91 -12.51 4.53
N SER A 21 11.39 -13.72 4.76
CA SER A 21 12.70 -13.99 5.38
C SER A 21 12.88 -13.31 6.76
N GLY A 22 11.83 -13.34 7.58
CA GLY A 22 11.87 -12.74 8.92
C GLY A 22 11.76 -11.20 8.93
N LEU A 23 11.39 -10.59 7.82
CA LEU A 23 11.11 -9.16 7.72
C LEU A 23 9.66 -8.94 7.30
N LEU A 24 8.90 -8.20 8.09
CA LEU A 24 7.58 -7.68 7.72
C LEU A 24 7.78 -6.31 7.06
N LYS A 25 7.38 -6.20 5.81
CA LYS A 25 7.28 -4.94 5.08
C LYS A 25 5.83 -4.47 5.11
N TRP A 26 5.58 -3.37 5.81
CA TRP A 26 4.25 -2.79 5.92
C TRP A 26 3.79 -2.21 4.58
N SER A 27 2.48 -2.24 4.34
CA SER A 27 1.86 -1.49 3.26
C SER A 27 1.91 0.01 3.55
N ASN A 28 1.96 0.83 2.50
CA ASN A 28 1.91 2.29 2.68
C ASN A 28 0.58 2.75 3.29
N ASP A 29 -0.50 2.03 3.01
CA ASP A 29 -1.83 2.35 3.55
C ASP A 29 -1.88 2.10 5.05
N ALA A 30 -1.26 1.01 5.53
CA ALA A 30 -1.14 0.73 6.96
C ALA A 30 -0.29 1.78 7.68
N LEU A 31 0.79 2.28 7.06
CA LEU A 31 1.67 3.30 7.65
C LEU A 31 1.06 4.71 7.65
N SER A 32 0.21 5.01 6.67
CA SER A 32 -0.45 6.32 6.60
C SER A 32 -1.39 6.55 7.79
N ALA A 33 -1.95 5.49 8.34
CA ALA A 33 -2.81 5.56 9.52
C ALA A 33 -2.04 5.87 10.82
N SER A 34 -0.78 5.44 10.94
CA SER A 34 0.04 5.65 12.14
C SER A 34 0.84 6.96 12.13
N GLY A 35 0.95 7.62 10.98
CA GLY A 35 1.71 8.88 10.84
C GLY A 35 3.23 8.70 10.99
N GLN A 36 3.73 7.46 10.99
CA GLN A 36 5.11 7.12 11.26
C GLN A 36 5.80 6.60 10.00
N ALA A 37 6.38 7.51 9.23
CA ALA A 37 7.02 7.20 7.94
C ALA A 37 8.32 6.36 8.06
N ASP A 38 8.91 6.27 9.25
CA ASP A 38 10.22 5.62 9.46
C ASP A 38 10.13 4.08 9.59
N PHE A 39 8.94 3.50 9.71
CA PHE A 39 8.75 2.05 9.89
C PHE A 39 8.37 1.35 8.59
N MET A 40 9.18 1.50 7.54
CA MET A 40 8.96 0.78 6.27
C MET A 40 9.08 -0.75 6.42
N SER A 41 9.78 -1.23 7.47
CA SER A 41 9.89 -2.65 7.79
C SER A 41 10.13 -2.92 9.27
N THR A 42 9.62 -4.05 9.74
CA THR A 42 9.78 -4.54 11.12
C THR A 42 10.35 -5.95 11.08
N LYS A 43 11.36 -6.22 11.91
CA LYS A 43 11.89 -7.58 12.06
C LYS A 43 10.87 -8.44 12.82
N VAL A 44 10.59 -9.62 12.28
CA VAL A 44 9.77 -10.64 12.93
C VAL A 44 10.63 -11.85 13.25
N THR A 45 10.39 -12.49 14.38
CA THR A 45 11.17 -13.65 14.84
C THR A 45 10.25 -14.78 15.25
N VAL A 46 10.60 -16.01 14.88
CA VAL A 46 9.93 -17.20 15.39
C VAL A 46 10.45 -17.48 16.80
N VAL A 47 9.55 -17.62 17.77
CA VAL A 47 9.89 -17.91 19.17
C VAL A 47 9.90 -19.42 19.43
N GLU A 48 10.28 -19.85 20.63
CA GLU A 48 10.43 -21.27 20.98
C GLU A 48 9.13 -22.09 20.79
N SER A 49 7.97 -21.47 20.97
CA SER A 49 6.66 -22.10 20.72
C SER A 49 6.35 -22.33 19.24
N GLY A 50 7.19 -21.81 18.33
CA GLY A 50 6.93 -21.81 16.89
C GLY A 50 6.08 -20.63 16.42
N ASP A 51 5.57 -19.80 17.32
CA ASP A 51 4.78 -18.59 17.01
C ASP A 51 5.65 -17.47 16.44
N LEU A 52 5.02 -16.52 15.74
CA LEU A 52 5.68 -15.32 15.24
C LEU A 52 5.63 -14.21 16.28
N ALA A 53 6.72 -13.48 16.51
CA ALA A 53 6.74 -12.31 17.38
C ALA A 53 7.31 -11.08 16.69
N MET A 54 6.78 -9.91 17.02
CA MET A 54 7.28 -8.61 16.55
C MET A 54 7.22 -7.57 17.67
N HIS A 55 8.02 -6.51 17.54
CA HIS A 55 7.90 -5.32 18.38
C HIS A 55 7.34 -4.18 17.54
N LEU A 56 6.19 -3.65 17.95
CA LEU A 56 5.52 -2.53 17.31
C LEU A 56 5.23 -1.48 18.38
N GLU A 57 5.64 -0.23 18.14
CA GLU A 57 5.47 0.88 19.09
C GLU A 57 5.96 0.58 20.52
N GLY A 58 7.06 -0.18 20.63
CA GLY A 58 7.63 -0.58 21.92
C GLY A 58 6.88 -1.72 22.63
N THR A 59 5.76 -2.18 22.08
CA THR A 59 4.98 -3.32 22.59
C THR A 59 5.35 -4.58 21.82
N ARG A 60 5.42 -5.72 22.52
CA ARG A 60 5.68 -7.03 21.92
C ARG A 60 4.37 -7.73 21.60
N HIS A 61 4.16 -8.06 20.33
CA HIS A 61 3.00 -8.79 19.83
C HIS A 61 3.41 -10.20 19.42
N VAL A 62 2.58 -11.19 19.76
CA VAL A 62 2.80 -12.60 19.40
C VAL A 62 1.63 -13.08 18.55
N GLY A 63 1.92 -13.59 17.35
CA GLY A 63 0.98 -14.12 16.38
C GLY A 63 1.07 -15.63 16.29
N HIS A 64 -0.04 -16.30 16.54
CA HIS A 64 -0.20 -17.75 16.38
C HIS A 64 -0.81 -18.07 15.00
N LEU A 65 -0.22 -19.02 14.26
CA LEU A 65 -0.74 -19.44 12.96
C LEU A 65 -1.75 -20.58 13.12
N ALA A 66 -3.02 -20.32 12.85
CA ALA A 66 -4.11 -21.32 12.86
C ALA A 66 -4.97 -21.17 11.60
N ASP A 67 -5.23 -22.28 10.90
CA ASP A 67 -6.08 -22.31 9.69
C ASP A 67 -5.70 -21.27 8.62
N ASN A 68 -4.40 -21.12 8.34
CA ASN A 68 -3.84 -20.09 7.44
C ASN A 68 -4.14 -18.63 7.85
N LYS A 69 -4.56 -18.40 9.09
CA LYS A 69 -4.72 -17.10 9.71
C LYS A 69 -3.69 -16.89 10.82
N LEU A 70 -3.16 -15.68 10.90
CA LEU A 70 -2.27 -15.25 11.95
C LEU A 70 -3.07 -14.46 12.98
N VAL A 71 -3.25 -15.03 14.17
CA VAL A 71 -4.02 -14.44 15.28
C VAL A 71 -3.03 -13.81 16.25
N TRP A 72 -3.05 -12.47 16.34
CA TRP A 72 -2.16 -11.69 17.18
C TRP A 72 -2.70 -11.56 18.61
N SER A 73 -1.79 -11.39 19.56
CA SER A 73 -2.08 -11.28 21.00
C SER A 73 -2.91 -10.07 21.40
N ASP A 74 -3.01 -9.05 20.54
CA ASP A 74 -3.88 -7.88 20.69
C ASP A 74 -5.30 -8.11 20.15
N GLY A 75 -5.57 -9.28 19.58
CA GLY A 75 -6.84 -9.65 18.98
C GLY A 75 -6.94 -9.39 17.48
N GLU A 76 -5.91 -8.82 16.84
CA GLU A 76 -5.91 -8.64 15.39
C GLU A 76 -5.73 -9.99 14.69
N VAL A 77 -6.45 -10.18 13.57
CA VAL A 77 -6.36 -11.41 12.77
C VAL A 77 -5.96 -11.05 11.35
N TRP A 78 -4.90 -11.67 10.84
CA TRP A 78 -4.49 -11.53 9.45
C TRP A 78 -4.72 -12.84 8.71
N ARG A 79 -5.23 -12.77 7.49
CA ARG A 79 -5.34 -13.91 6.58
C ARG A 79 -4.33 -13.77 5.45
N ARG A 80 -3.84 -14.89 4.93
CA ARG A 80 -3.04 -14.88 3.71
C ARG A 80 -3.86 -14.32 2.55
N ALA A 81 -3.24 -13.45 1.76
CA ALA A 81 -3.76 -13.15 0.45
C ALA A 81 -3.62 -14.40 -0.43
N GLU A 82 -4.71 -14.78 -1.09
CA GLU A 82 -4.66 -15.69 -2.21
C GLU A 82 -3.92 -15.01 -3.37
N ALA A 83 -3.24 -15.80 -4.21
CA ALA A 83 -2.48 -15.27 -5.34
C ALA A 83 -3.31 -14.37 -6.27
N ASN A 84 -4.63 -14.59 -6.32
CA ASN A 84 -5.58 -13.83 -7.13
C ASN A 84 -6.26 -12.66 -6.39
N SER A 85 -6.00 -12.50 -5.09
CA SER A 85 -6.64 -11.50 -4.23
C SER A 85 -5.76 -10.30 -3.91
N LEU A 86 -4.50 -10.34 -4.34
CA LEU A 86 -3.67 -9.14 -4.29
C LEU A 86 -4.21 -8.16 -5.31
N PRO A 87 -4.31 -6.86 -4.96
CA PRO A 87 -4.55 -5.86 -5.98
C PRO A 87 -3.44 -6.04 -7.00
N GLU A 88 -3.80 -6.45 -8.23
CA GLU A 88 -2.84 -6.38 -9.31
C GLU A 88 -2.34 -4.95 -9.30
N ARG A 89 -1.04 -4.78 -9.09
CA ARG A 89 -0.37 -3.53 -9.40
C ARG A 89 -0.39 -3.42 -10.90
N THR A 90 -1.51 -3.02 -11.44
CA THR A 90 -1.62 -2.71 -12.84
C THR A 90 -0.97 -1.34 -12.98
N SER A 91 0.18 -1.29 -13.65
CA SER A 91 0.73 -0.03 -14.13
C SER A 91 0.18 0.23 -15.52
N ILE A 92 -0.28 1.45 -15.75
CA ILE A 92 -0.55 1.97 -17.09
C ILE A 92 0.58 2.94 -17.32
N PHE A 93 1.24 2.74 -18.45
CA PHE A 93 2.12 3.73 -19.01
C PHE A 93 1.25 4.72 -19.78
N THR A 94 1.33 6.00 -19.41
CA THR A 94 0.71 7.08 -20.17
C THR A 94 1.79 8.04 -20.65
N HIS A 95 1.58 8.59 -21.85
CA HIS A 95 2.45 9.59 -22.46
C HIS A 95 1.77 10.95 -22.37
N VAL A 96 2.48 11.96 -21.86
CA VAL A 96 2.03 13.35 -21.91
C VAL A 96 3.11 14.16 -22.63
N GLY A 97 2.83 14.55 -23.87
CA GLY A 97 3.85 15.14 -24.74
C GLY A 97 4.94 14.11 -25.10
N ASN A 98 6.20 14.47 -24.89
CA ASN A 98 7.34 13.56 -25.07
C ASN A 98 7.70 12.77 -23.80
N ASP A 99 7.04 13.07 -22.68
CA ASP A 99 7.35 12.45 -21.39
C ASP A 99 6.51 11.19 -21.17
N SER A 100 7.14 10.19 -20.56
CA SER A 100 6.49 8.92 -20.17
C SER A 100 6.29 8.87 -18.66
N TYR A 101 5.08 8.58 -18.25
CA TYR A 101 4.68 8.45 -16.85
C TYR A 101 4.22 7.02 -16.58
N GLU A 102 4.66 6.49 -15.45
CA GLU A 102 4.10 5.27 -14.89
C GLU A 102 3.08 5.67 -13.83
N VAL A 103 1.82 5.30 -14.06
CA VAL A 103 0.72 5.52 -13.12
C VAL A 103 0.38 4.18 -12.49
N TRP A 104 0.31 4.17 -11.16
CA TRP A 104 -0.07 3.00 -10.37
C TRP A 104 -1.45 3.24 -9.77
N TRP A 105 -2.36 2.28 -9.90
CA TRP A 105 -3.56 2.19 -9.06
C TRP A 105 -3.51 0.90 -8.24
N LEU A 106 -4.13 0.95 -7.07
CA LEU A 106 -4.41 -0.23 -6.27
C LEU A 106 -5.85 -0.64 -6.62
N GLN A 107 -6.01 -1.70 -7.42
CA GLN A 107 -7.33 -2.17 -7.82
C GLN A 107 -7.99 -2.89 -6.64
N GLY A 108 -8.83 -2.18 -5.90
CA GLY A 108 -9.54 -2.71 -4.72
C GLY A 108 -10.92 -2.10 -4.46
N SER A 109 -11.27 -0.94 -5.02
CA SER A 109 -12.64 -0.43 -5.00
C SER A 109 -13.33 -0.78 -6.32
N GLN A 110 -14.15 -1.84 -6.31
CA GLN A 110 -15.11 -2.04 -7.39
C GLN A 110 -16.13 -0.90 -7.36
N SER A 111 -15.85 0.19 -8.08
CA SER A 111 -16.90 1.05 -8.62
C SER A 111 -16.82 0.92 -10.14
N ASN A 112 -17.90 0.48 -10.77
CA ASN A 112 -18.02 0.27 -12.22
C ASN A 112 -18.16 1.61 -12.98
N GLU A 113 -17.52 2.68 -12.51
CA GLU A 113 -17.67 4.01 -13.11
C GLU A 113 -16.58 4.24 -14.16
N GLU A 114 -17.01 4.55 -15.38
CA GLU A 114 -16.14 4.91 -16.51
C GLU A 114 -15.19 6.07 -16.14
N SER A 115 -13.89 5.84 -16.26
CA SER A 115 -12.87 6.88 -16.12
C SER A 115 -13.02 7.94 -17.22
N SER A 116 -13.60 9.10 -16.91
CA SER A 116 -13.64 10.24 -17.83
C SER A 116 -12.38 11.11 -17.69
N TRP A 117 -11.60 11.26 -18.77
CA TRP A 117 -10.47 12.19 -18.81
C TRP A 117 -10.99 13.60 -19.13
N LYS A 118 -10.67 14.59 -18.28
CA LYS A 118 -11.01 16.00 -18.54
C LYS A 118 -9.74 16.80 -18.84
N HIS A 119 -9.82 17.60 -19.90
CA HIS A 119 -8.74 18.49 -20.30
C HIS A 119 -8.66 19.69 -19.34
N CYS A 120 -7.55 19.84 -18.62
CA CYS A 120 -7.27 21.03 -17.82
C CYS A 120 -6.53 22.06 -18.69
N SER A 121 -6.97 23.32 -18.66
CA SER A 121 -6.31 24.41 -19.37
C SER A 121 -4.86 24.57 -18.88
N GLY A 122 -3.90 24.53 -19.81
CA GLY A 122 -2.46 24.64 -19.52
C GLY A 122 -1.59 23.48 -20.02
N GLY A 123 -2.12 22.57 -20.83
CA GLY A 123 -1.37 21.43 -21.39
C GLY A 123 -1.16 20.27 -20.41
N HIS A 124 -1.83 20.30 -19.26
CA HIS A 124 -1.79 19.23 -18.26
C HIS A 124 -3.07 18.40 -18.33
N TRP A 125 -2.91 17.08 -18.23
CA TRP A 125 -4.02 16.14 -18.12
C TRP A 125 -4.19 15.76 -16.65
N ALA A 126 -5.41 15.86 -16.12
CA ALA A 126 -5.74 15.34 -14.81
C ALA A 126 -6.84 14.28 -14.96
N ALA A 127 -6.65 13.13 -14.34
CA ALA A 127 -7.75 12.18 -14.15
C ALA A 127 -8.71 12.78 -13.11
N HIS A 128 -9.98 12.94 -13.47
CA HIS A 128 -11.03 13.31 -12.53
C HIS A 128 -11.92 12.09 -12.32
N MET A 129 -11.71 11.38 -11.22
CA MET A 129 -12.59 10.28 -10.79
C MET A 129 -13.55 10.81 -9.73
N GLN A 130 -14.84 10.42 -9.83
CA GLN A 130 -15.90 10.93 -8.95
C GLN A 130 -15.84 10.37 -7.53
N ASN A 131 -15.07 9.30 -7.28
CA ASN A 131 -14.89 8.67 -5.98
C ASN A 131 -13.42 8.28 -5.80
N ASP A 132 -12.73 8.92 -4.86
CA ASP A 132 -11.26 8.93 -4.66
C ASP A 132 -10.53 7.58 -4.78
N PRO A 133 -9.47 7.53 -5.61
CA PRO A 133 -8.22 6.90 -5.18
C PRO A 133 -6.98 7.77 -5.44
N LEU A 134 -5.96 7.58 -4.60
CA LEU A 134 -4.67 8.28 -4.65
C LEU A 134 -3.91 7.91 -5.94
N CYS A 135 -3.63 8.89 -6.82
CA CYS A 135 -2.77 8.68 -7.99
C CYS A 135 -1.33 9.15 -7.71
N ILE A 136 -0.35 8.28 -7.97
CA ILE A 136 1.08 8.64 -7.92
C ILE A 136 1.64 8.56 -9.35
N CYS A 137 2.18 9.69 -9.83
CA CYS A 137 2.86 9.77 -11.12
C CYS A 137 4.37 9.98 -10.90
N ARG A 138 5.21 9.19 -11.58
CA ARG A 138 6.67 9.37 -11.58
C ARG A 138 7.19 9.54 -13.00
N SER A 139 7.97 10.61 -13.24
CA SER A 139 8.67 10.83 -14.51
C SER A 139 9.94 9.99 -14.57
N ARG A 140 10.21 9.41 -15.75
CA ARG A 140 11.35 8.53 -16.00
C ARG A 140 12.67 9.29 -16.18
N GLU A 141 12.64 10.58 -16.51
CA GLU A 141 13.83 11.35 -16.94
C GLU A 141 14.51 12.16 -15.81
N GLY A 142 14.30 11.79 -14.54
CA GLY A 142 15.13 12.28 -13.43
C GLY A 142 15.02 13.77 -13.09
N THR A 143 14.14 14.52 -13.74
CA THR A 143 13.98 15.97 -13.49
C THR A 143 12.59 16.27 -12.95
N ARG A 144 12.57 16.74 -11.69
CA ARG A 144 11.45 17.36 -10.93
C ARG A 144 10.06 16.74 -11.17
N ALA A 145 9.68 15.82 -10.27
CA ALA A 145 8.29 15.40 -10.13
C ALA A 145 7.46 16.54 -9.51
N GLY A 146 6.59 17.16 -10.31
CA GLY A 146 5.48 17.95 -9.80
C GLY A 146 4.43 17.01 -9.22
N MET A 147 4.26 17.03 -7.90
CA MET A 147 3.23 16.28 -7.19
C MET A 147 1.96 17.12 -7.17
N LEU A 148 0.88 16.64 -7.78
CA LEU A 148 -0.44 17.27 -7.71
C LEU A 148 -1.31 16.42 -6.79
N VAL A 149 -1.75 16.99 -5.67
CA VAL A 149 -2.71 16.36 -4.74
C VAL A 149 -3.87 17.33 -4.53
N LEU A 150 -5.11 16.84 -4.67
CA LEU A 150 -6.36 17.48 -4.24
C LEU A 150 -7.25 16.40 -3.60
N PRO A 151 -8.19 16.71 -2.69
CA PRO A 151 -8.22 17.79 -1.70
C PRO A 151 -8.52 17.24 -0.28
N SER A 152 -7.48 16.82 0.46
CA SER A 152 -7.47 16.88 1.95
C SER A 152 -6.07 16.66 2.54
N GLY A 153 -5.01 17.13 1.88
CA GLY A 153 -3.63 16.97 2.36
C GLY A 153 -2.71 18.07 1.85
N LEU A 154 -2.10 18.79 2.80
CA LEU A 154 -1.27 19.98 2.64
C LEU A 154 0.14 19.61 2.16
N ILE A 155 0.67 20.18 1.07
CA ILE A 155 2.14 20.15 0.83
C ILE A 155 2.68 21.49 0.31
N ARG A 156 3.81 21.86 0.92
CA ARG A 156 4.60 23.09 0.79
C ARG A 156 5.66 22.95 -0.32
N ARG A 157 5.89 24.04 -1.04
CA ARG A 157 6.92 24.21 -2.08
C ARG A 157 8.33 24.07 -1.47
N VAL A 158 9.20 23.28 -2.07
CA VAL A 158 10.66 23.34 -1.85
C VAL A 158 11.32 23.60 -3.21
N GLN A 159 12.24 24.56 -3.24
CA GLN A 159 13.00 24.96 -4.44
C GLN A 159 14.08 23.94 -4.79
#